data_AF-A0A964M9T5-F1
#
_entry.id   AF-A0A964M9T5-F1
#
_cell.length_a   1.000
_cell.length_b   1.000
_cell.length_c   1.000
_cell.angle_alpha   90.00
_cell.angle_beta   90.00
_cell.angle_gamma   90.00
#
_symmetry.space_group_name_H-M   'P 1'
#
loop_
_entity.id
_entity.type
_entity.pdbx_description
1 polymer ?
#
loop_
_entity_poly.entity_id
_entity_poly.type
_entity_poly.pdbx_seq_one_letter_code
_entity_poly.pdbx_strand_id
1 'polypeptide(L)'
;MFKLLLYDSEYLWFVTVTNLVSIAGSVLLWVTCVLFGLIARKYEIVLRKKTNWLFMVLAPFGILVFAVIQIIAYSTQVKLNVMQSWIAYAFFLLSGALSLLGAMKFKQVVTPAKKAAAPAPAK
;
A
#
# COMPACT_ATOMS: atom_id res chain seq x y z
N MET A 1 6.58 23.25 22.17
CA MET A 1 8.02 23.53 22.03
C MET A 1 8.41 23.95 20.60
N PHE A 2 7.88 23.34 19.52
CA PHE A 2 8.20 23.74 18.13
C PHE A 2 7.64 25.10 17.66
N LYS A 3 6.50 25.55 18.22
CA LYS A 3 5.97 26.90 17.96
C LYS A 3 6.91 28.04 18.40
N LEU A 4 7.92 27.74 19.22
CA LEU A 4 8.87 28.70 19.76
C LEU A 4 10.17 28.81 18.92
N LEU A 5 10.35 27.93 17.93
CA LEU A 5 11.60 27.76 17.17
C LEU A 5 11.45 27.98 15.66
N LEU A 6 10.22 27.98 15.13
CA LEU A 6 9.92 28.17 13.71
C LEU A 6 9.02 29.40 13.53
N TYR A 7 9.21 30.12 12.42
CA TYR A 7 8.22 31.11 11.98
C TYR A 7 6.87 30.42 11.68
N ASP A 8 5.76 31.11 11.87
CA ASP A 8 4.41 30.55 11.65
C ASP A 8 4.22 29.96 10.25
N SER A 9 4.89 30.55 9.24
CA SER A 9 4.91 30.05 7.86
C SER A 9 5.64 28.71 7.74
N GLU A 10 6.80 28.56 8.36
CA GLU A 10 7.59 27.32 8.33
C GLU A 10 6.86 26.19 9.07
N TYR A 11 6.21 26.50 10.19
CA TYR A 11 5.41 25.52 10.93
C TYR A 11 4.25 24.98 10.07
N LEU A 12 3.52 25.86 9.38
CA LEU A 12 2.44 25.44 8.48
C LEU A 12 2.93 24.49 7.39
N TRP A 13 4.00 24.86 6.68
CA TRP A 13 4.51 24.06 5.57
C TRP A 13 5.15 22.75 6.02
N PHE A 14 6.04 22.78 7.03
CA PHE A 14 6.84 21.61 7.39
C PHE A 14 6.14 20.64 8.33
N VAL A 15 5.14 21.09 9.08
CA VAL A 15 4.46 20.26 10.07
C VAL A 15 3.04 19.95 9.62
N THR A 16 2.26 20.95 9.23
CA THR A 16 0.84 20.74 8.92
C THR A 16 0.66 20.15 7.53
N VAL A 17 1.27 20.76 6.50
CA VAL A 17 1.08 20.30 5.11
C VAL A 17 1.72 18.93 4.89
N THR A 18 2.95 18.70 5.35
CA THR A 18 3.64 17.41 5.20
C THR A 18 2.90 16.26 5.90
N ASN A 19 2.40 16.45 7.13
CA ASN A 19 1.62 15.43 7.83
C ASN A 19 0.30 15.16 7.12
N LEU A 20 -0.39 16.21 6.67
CA LEU A 20 -1.64 16.06 5.93
C LEU A 20 -1.43 15.30 4.61
N VAL A 21 -0.38 15.64 3.86
CA VAL A 21 0.00 14.96 2.63
C VAL A 21 0.40 13.50 2.91
N SER A 22 1.11 13.23 4.01
CA SER A 22 1.47 11.86 4.39
C SER A 22 0.23 11.01 4.71
N ILE A 23 -0.72 11.55 5.46
CA ILE A 23 -1.98 10.85 5.78
C ILE A 23 -2.81 10.63 4.51
N ALA A 24 -3.01 11.68 3.71
CA ALA A 24 -3.75 11.60 2.44
C ALA A 24 -3.10 10.61 1.46
N GLY A 25 -1.77 10.64 1.34
CA GLY A 25 -1.01 9.71 0.50
C GLY A 25 -1.15 8.26 0.96
N SER A 26 -1.19 8.02 2.27
CA SER A 26 -1.37 6.67 2.83
C SER A 26 -2.76 6.12 2.55
N VAL A 27 -3.80 6.93 2.73
CA VAL A 27 -5.18 6.55 2.40
C VAL A 27 -5.33 6.30 0.90
N LEU A 28 -4.76 7.17 0.06
CA LEU A 28 -4.79 7.01 -1.39
C LEU A 28 -4.10 5.72 -1.83
N LEU A 29 -2.91 5.43 -1.31
CA LEU A 29 -2.21 4.17 -1.55
C LEU A 29 -3.06 2.96 -1.14
N TRP A 30 -3.68 3.00 0.04
CA TRP A 30 -4.57 1.94 0.48
C TRP A 30 -5.72 1.70 -0.50
N VAL A 31 -6.43 2.75 -0.91
CA VAL A 31 -7.54 2.66 -1.87
C VAL A 31 -7.06 2.03 -3.17
N THR A 32 -5.91 2.46 -3.72
CA THR A 32 -5.39 1.90 -4.96
C THR A 32 -5.08 0.40 -4.84
N CYS A 33 -4.47 -0.06 -3.76
CA CYS A 33 -4.21 -1.48 -3.52
C CYS A 33 -5.51 -2.31 -3.40
N VAL A 34 -6.53 -1.77 -2.72
CA VAL A 34 -7.84 -2.43 -2.62
C VAL A 34 -8.51 -2.54 -3.98
N LEU A 35 -8.47 -1.49 -4.80
CA LEU A 35 -8.99 -1.51 -6.17
C LEU A 35 -8.29 -2.60 -7.01
N PHE A 36 -6.96 -2.74 -6.89
CA PHE A 36 -6.24 -3.84 -7.54
C PHE A 36 -6.75 -5.23 -7.12
N GLY A 37 -7.02 -5.44 -5.82
CA GLY A 37 -7.62 -6.68 -5.33
C GLY A 37 -9.03 -6.95 -5.87
N LEU A 38 -9.86 -5.90 -6.01
CA LEU A 38 -11.20 -6.02 -6.61
C LEU A 38 -11.14 -6.31 -8.11
N ILE A 39 -10.19 -5.70 -8.83
CA ILE A 39 -9.93 -6.02 -10.24
C ILE A 39 -9.52 -7.50 -10.35
N ALA A 40 -8.61 -7.98 -9.49
CA ALA A 40 -8.19 -9.38 -9.47
C ALA A 40 -9.38 -10.34 -9.27
N ARG A 41 -10.34 -10.00 -8.40
CA ARG A 41 -11.59 -10.77 -8.24
C ARG A 41 -12.39 -10.86 -9.54
N LYS A 42 -12.52 -9.77 -10.31
CA LYS A 42 -13.21 -9.83 -11.62
C LYS A 42 -12.47 -10.72 -12.60
N TYR A 43 -11.14 -10.65 -12.63
CA TYR A 43 -10.33 -11.53 -13.46
C TYR A 43 -10.47 -13.01 -13.07
N GLU A 44 -10.57 -13.35 -11.79
CA GLU A 44 -10.85 -14.72 -11.32
C GLU A 44 -12.12 -15.29 -11.95
N ILE A 45 -13.19 -14.50 -11.95
CA ILE A 45 -14.50 -14.89 -12.46
C ILE A 45 -14.45 -15.12 -13.98
N VAL A 46 -13.73 -14.25 -14.70
CA VAL A 46 -13.61 -14.31 -16.16
C VAL A 46 -12.67 -15.43 -16.62
N LEU A 47 -11.51 -15.59 -15.97
CA LEU A 47 -10.48 -16.58 -16.35
C LEU A 47 -10.68 -17.95 -15.68
N ARG A 48 -11.60 -18.08 -14.71
CA ARG A 48 -11.81 -19.26 -13.85
C ARG A 48 -10.53 -19.82 -13.21
N LYS A 49 -9.53 -18.97 -12.96
CA LYS A 49 -8.29 -19.34 -12.27
C LYS A 49 -8.24 -18.67 -10.91
N LYS A 50 -7.91 -19.44 -9.87
CA LYS A 50 -7.74 -18.91 -8.52
C LYS A 50 -6.62 -17.87 -8.52
N THR A 51 -6.96 -16.63 -8.19
CA THR A 51 -6.04 -15.49 -8.12
C THR A 51 -5.73 -15.10 -6.68
N ASN A 52 -6.33 -15.77 -5.68
CA ASN A 52 -6.19 -15.46 -4.26
C ASN A 52 -6.47 -13.96 -3.96
N TRP A 53 -7.51 -13.42 -4.59
CA TRP A 53 -7.89 -12.00 -4.52
C TRP A 53 -8.04 -11.49 -3.08
N LEU A 54 -8.46 -12.34 -2.13
CA LEU A 54 -8.62 -11.97 -0.73
C LEU A 54 -7.28 -11.54 -0.11
N PHE A 55 -6.17 -12.20 -0.45
CA PHE A 55 -4.84 -11.82 0.04
C PHE A 55 -4.42 -10.45 -0.49
N MET A 56 -4.75 -10.12 -1.74
CA MET A 56 -4.45 -8.81 -2.33
C MET A 56 -5.28 -7.68 -1.72
N VAL A 57 -6.51 -7.96 -1.28
CA VAL A 57 -7.36 -6.99 -0.58
C VAL A 57 -6.93 -6.81 0.88
N LEU A 58 -6.45 -7.88 1.52
CA LEU A 58 -6.09 -7.85 2.95
C LEU A 58 -4.66 -7.33 3.20
N ALA A 59 -3.74 -7.54 2.25
CA ALA A 59 -2.35 -7.06 2.29
C ALA A 59 -2.19 -5.56 2.61
N PRO A 60 -2.96 -4.63 2.00
CA PRO A 60 -2.79 -3.19 2.26
C PRO A 60 -3.33 -2.71 3.61
N PHE A 61 -4.02 -3.53 4.42
CA PHE A 61 -4.58 -3.07 5.71
C PHE A 61 -3.52 -2.53 6.69
N GLY A 62 -2.26 -2.96 6.57
CA GLY A 62 -1.17 -2.39 7.37
C GLY A 62 -0.87 -0.91 7.06
N ILE A 63 -1.20 -0.43 5.84
CA ILE A 63 -1.11 0.99 5.48
C ILE A 63 -2.14 1.83 6.27
N LEU A 64 -3.33 1.27 6.56
CA LEU A 64 -4.30 1.96 7.42
C LEU A 64 -3.81 2.04 8.86
N VAL A 65 -3.18 0.98 9.38
CA VAL A 65 -2.59 0.99 10.72
C VAL A 65 -1.52 2.08 10.81
N PHE A 66 -0.67 2.23 9.78
CA PHE A 66 0.27 3.35 9.68
C PHE A 66 -0.43 4.71 9.74
N ALA A 67 -1.48 4.92 8.94
CA ALA A 67 -2.23 6.18 8.91
C ALA A 67 -2.88 6.51 10.27
N VAL A 68 -3.45 5.53 10.96
CA VAL A 68 -4.04 5.71 12.30
C VAL A 68 -2.98 6.10 13.33
N ILE A 69 -1.82 5.42 13.33
CA ILE A 69 -0.70 5.78 14.22
C ILE A 69 -0.22 7.21 13.94
N GLN A 70 -0.11 7.59 12.67
CA GLN A 70 0.28 8.94 12.26
C GLN A 70 -0.70 10.02 12.77
N ILE A 71 -2.01 9.75 12.71
CA ILE A 71 -3.07 10.64 13.19
C ILE A 71 -3.02 10.79 14.71
N ILE A 72 -2.91 9.67 15.44
CA ILE A 72 -2.84 9.67 16.91
C ILE A 72 -1.57 10.40 17.37
N ALA A 73 -0.44 10.13 16.71
CA ALA A 73 0.81 10.82 16.99
C ALA A 73 0.63 12.32 16.77
N TYR A 74 0.17 12.76 15.60
CA TYR A 74 -0.04 14.19 15.33
C TYR A 74 -0.96 14.90 16.36
N SER A 75 -2.02 14.22 16.83
CA SER A 75 -2.96 14.75 17.81
C SER A 75 -2.34 14.93 19.21
N THR A 76 -1.42 14.04 19.59
CA THR A 76 -0.82 14.01 20.94
C THR A 76 0.55 14.66 21.01
N GLN A 77 1.35 14.52 19.95
CA GLN A 77 2.70 15.03 19.80
C GLN A 77 2.95 15.47 18.34
N VAL A 78 3.36 16.72 18.15
CA VAL A 78 3.68 17.29 16.83
C VAL A 78 4.73 16.48 16.04
N LYS A 79 5.47 15.60 16.74
CA LYS A 79 6.40 14.61 16.18
C LYS A 79 6.06 13.21 16.70
N LEU A 80 6.18 12.20 15.84
CA LEU A 80 6.24 10.81 16.27
C LEU A 80 7.45 10.60 17.18
N ASN A 81 7.26 9.89 18.29
CA ASN A 81 8.37 9.36 19.07
C ASN A 81 9.20 8.41 18.17
N VAL A 82 10.53 8.39 18.35
CA VAL A 82 11.46 7.60 17.51
C VAL A 82 11.00 6.14 17.42
N MET A 83 10.55 5.58 18.54
CA MET A 83 10.10 4.19 18.60
C MET A 83 8.76 3.95 17.88
N GLN A 84 7.82 4.89 17.96
CA GLN A 84 6.55 4.81 17.22
C GLN A 84 6.76 4.97 15.72
N SER A 85 7.70 5.81 15.30
CA SER A 85 8.07 5.99 13.89
C SER A 85 8.58 4.68 13.28
N TRP A 86 9.48 3.98 13.97
CA TRP A 86 10.01 2.70 13.51
C TRP A 86 8.92 1.64 13.34
N ILE A 87 8.00 1.54 14.30
CA ILE A 87 6.87 0.61 14.22
C ILE A 87 5.97 0.97 13.04
N ALA A 88 5.62 2.26 12.90
CA ALA A 88 4.77 2.75 11.83
C ALA A 88 5.39 2.46 10.45
N TYR A 89 6.67 2.78 10.26
CA TYR A 89 7.39 2.52 9.00
C TYR A 89 7.56 1.03 8.73
N ALA A 90 7.79 0.21 9.76
CA ALA A 90 7.85 -1.25 9.58
C ALA A 90 6.51 -1.81 9.09
N PHE A 91 5.39 -1.37 9.66
CA PHE A 91 4.06 -1.77 9.20
C PHE A 91 3.74 -1.29 7.78
N PHE A 92 4.10 -0.05 7.46
CA PHE A 92 3.94 0.49 6.11
C PHE A 92 4.75 -0.30 5.08
N LEU A 93 6.03 -0.57 5.37
CA LEU A 93 6.93 -1.29 4.49
C LEU A 93 6.53 -2.76 4.32
N LEU A 94 6.13 -3.42 5.42
CA LEU A 94 5.62 -4.79 5.39
C LEU A 94 4.35 -4.87 4.53
N SER A 95 3.39 -3.98 4.76
CA SER A 95 2.14 -3.94 4.01
C SER A 95 2.35 -3.62 2.52
N GLY A 96 3.27 -2.71 2.21
CA GLY A 96 3.70 -2.43 0.84
C GLY A 96 4.33 -3.65 0.17
N ALA A 97 5.24 -4.35 0.85
CA ALA A 97 5.88 -5.56 0.34
C ALA A 97 4.87 -6.70 0.10
N LEU A 98 3.94 -6.92 1.02
CA LEU A 98 2.85 -7.89 0.84
C LEU A 98 1.96 -7.55 -0.35
N SER A 99 1.63 -6.26 -0.53
CA SER A 99 0.82 -5.79 -1.66
C SER A 99 1.54 -6.01 -3.00
N LEU A 100 2.87 -5.76 -3.04
CA LEU A 100 3.70 -6.01 -4.21
C LEU A 100 3.79 -7.52 -4.54
N LEU A 101 3.97 -8.37 -3.53
CA LEU A 101 3.98 -9.82 -3.71
C LEU A 101 2.64 -10.32 -4.25
N GLY A 102 1.52 -9.78 -3.75
CA GLY A 102 0.19 -10.03 -4.30
C GLY A 102 0.10 -9.66 -5.79
N ALA A 103 0.59 -8.48 -6.17
CA ALA A 103 0.60 -8.02 -7.57
C ALA A 103 1.47 -8.90 -8.48
N MET A 104 2.64 -9.36 -8.01
CA MET A 104 3.50 -10.27 -8.76
C MET A 104 2.85 -11.62 -8.99
N LYS A 105 2.18 -12.18 -7.97
CA LYS A 105 1.42 -13.43 -8.10
C LYS A 105 0.27 -13.26 -9.10
N PHE A 106 -0.44 -12.14 -9.06
CA PHE A 106 -1.47 -11.82 -10.05
C PHE A 106 -0.92 -11.76 -11.47
N LYS A 107 0.24 -11.08 -11.68
CA LYS A 107 0.91 -11.03 -12.98
C LYS A 107 1.23 -12.43 -13.51
N GLN A 108 1.69 -13.36 -12.67
CA GLN A 108 1.97 -14.74 -13.08
C GLN A 108 0.72 -15.51 -13.52
N VAL A 109 -0.44 -15.23 -12.92
CA VAL A 109 -1.70 -15.89 -13.29
C VAL A 109 -2.28 -15.33 -14.58
N VAL A 110 -2.13 -14.02 -14.81
CA VAL A 110 -2.69 -13.32 -15.98
C VAL A 110 -1.77 -13.41 -17.20
N THR A 111 -0.45 -13.52 -17.01
CA THR A 111 0.47 -13.71 -18.15
C THR A 111 0.32 -15.15 -18.65
N PRO A 112 -0.22 -15.39 -19.85
CA PRO A 112 -0.26 -16.73 -20.38
C PRO A 112 1.17 -17.21 -20.54
N ALA A 113 1.50 -18.37 -19.95
CA ALA A 113 2.73 -19.07 -20.29
C ALA A 113 2.75 -19.18 -21.81
N LYS A 114 3.76 -18.59 -22.45
CA LYS A 114 3.96 -18.64 -23.90
C LYS A 114 3.87 -20.11 -24.27
N LYS A 115 2.75 -20.52 -24.89
CA LYS A 115 2.50 -21.89 -25.30
C LYS A 115 3.69 -22.24 -26.19
N ALA A 116 4.61 -23.08 -25.72
CA ALA A 116 5.66 -23.63 -26.56
C ALA A 116 4.93 -24.22 -27.75
N ALA A 117 5.22 -23.70 -28.95
CA ALA A 117 4.60 -24.15 -30.17
C ALA A 117 4.71 -25.67 -30.21
N ALA A 118 3.57 -26.36 -30.23
CA ALA A 118 3.57 -27.80 -30.38
C ALA A 118 4.31 -28.12 -31.69
N PRO A 119 5.29 -29.04 -31.70
CA PRO A 119 5.94 -29.43 -32.93
C PRO A 119 4.85 -29.93 -33.89
N ALA A 120 4.83 -29.36 -35.10
CA ALA A 120 3.88 -29.71 -36.13
C ALA A 120 3.92 -31.22 -36.40
N PRO A 121 2.78 -31.88 -36.66
CA PRO A 121 2.77 -33.29 -37.01
C PRO A 121 3.60 -33.48 -38.29
N ALA A 122 4.64 -34.31 -38.20
CA ALA A 122 5.39 -34.77 -39.36
C ALA A 122 4.43 -35.51 -40.30
N LYS A 123 4.35 -35.04 -41.55
CA LYS A 123 3.70 -35.76 -42.65
C LYS A 123 4.63 -36.85 -43.17
#